data_AF-A0A5N5VEU9-F1
#
_entry.id   AF-A0A5N5VEU9-F1
#
_cell.length_a   1.000
_cell.length_b   1.000
_cell.length_c   1.000
_cell.angle_alpha   90.00
_cell.angle_beta   90.00
_cell.angle_gamma   90.00
#
_symmetry.space_group_name_H-M   'P 1'
#
loop_
_entity.id
_entity.type
_entity.pdbx_description
1 polymer ?
#
loop_
_entity_poly.entity_id
_entity_poly.type
_entity_poly.pdbx_seq_one_letter_code
_entity_poly.pdbx_strand_id
1 'polypeptide(L)'
;MINHRLSLILHSIAAVALLLCTTACSPTPREASPTPDAEPVQRWSGQVSDLRMTWTAEPGIDLVSGAAVVVRAYRESIELAELMGDQQYVYPGFDRAVAPDEPDSRKLSAWSLWPSLATPQKQPLVGTLKSHILFVDVSGRDVTSVLCFYTYTAAEEAVDGRFVSQARKVRGYEPGVFAYWVKMLAPELSSGGGLPPQKGPEAAPTADVFGDWRIVGALNSFAYFDGDLVREWPTLHADVAACVDKAPDPPDRRAFLIDGEHPRSDFPTLPASPGWPAESR
;
A
#
# COMPACT_ATOMS: atom_id res chain seq x y z
N MET A 1 -45.00 5.56 -62.06
CA MET A 1 -43.88 6.51 -61.96
C MET A 1 -42.61 5.67 -61.88
N ILE A 2 -42.05 5.13 -62.97
CA ILE A 2 -41.28 5.81 -64.05
C ILE A 2 -40.21 6.72 -63.43
N ASN A 3 -38.89 6.61 -63.63
CA ASN A 3 -37.97 5.77 -64.42
C ASN A 3 -36.57 6.37 -64.12
N HIS A 4 -35.44 5.66 -64.01
CA HIS A 4 -34.53 5.22 -65.08
C HIS A 4 -33.14 5.02 -64.39
N ARG A 5 -32.19 4.17 -64.78
CA ARG A 5 -32.03 3.15 -65.81
C ARG A 5 -30.71 2.43 -65.49
N LEU A 6 -30.69 1.11 -65.69
CA LEU A 6 -29.46 0.34 -65.92
C LEU A 6 -28.68 0.90 -67.11
N SER A 7 -27.36 0.79 -67.07
CA SER A 7 -26.58 0.41 -68.26
C SER A 7 -25.27 -0.29 -67.85
N LEU A 8 -25.25 -1.60 -68.04
CA LEU A 8 -24.03 -2.41 -68.24
C LEU A 8 -23.64 -2.26 -69.71
N ILE A 9 -22.34 -2.17 -70.03
CA ILE A 9 -21.70 -2.87 -71.15
C ILE A 9 -20.17 -2.86 -70.96
N LEU A 10 -19.61 -4.03 -71.24
CA LEU A 10 -18.25 -4.56 -71.37
C LEU A 10 -17.12 -3.55 -71.68
N HIS A 11 -15.88 -3.92 -71.33
CA HIS A 11 -14.81 -4.31 -72.27
C HIS A 11 -13.67 -5.02 -71.53
N SER A 12 -13.36 -6.23 -71.96
CA SER A 12 -12.21 -7.05 -71.55
C SER A 12 -10.92 -6.44 -72.07
N ILE A 13 -9.89 -6.28 -71.22
CA ILE A 13 -8.50 -6.13 -71.66
C ILE A 13 -7.60 -6.99 -70.77
N ALA A 14 -6.92 -7.93 -71.43
CA ALA A 14 -5.90 -8.80 -70.87
C ALA A 14 -4.63 -8.02 -70.49
N ALA A 15 -4.00 -8.36 -69.37
CA ALA A 15 -2.67 -7.87 -69.03
C ALA A 15 -1.79 -9.00 -68.48
N VAL A 16 -0.96 -9.51 -69.41
CA VAL A 16 0.41 -10.04 -69.30
C VAL A 16 0.96 -10.29 -67.89
N ALA A 17 1.24 -11.57 -67.61
CA ALA A 17 2.04 -12.01 -66.48
C ALA A 17 3.52 -11.69 -66.72
N LEU A 18 4.11 -10.83 -65.87
CA LEU A 18 5.55 -10.60 -65.79
C LEU A 18 6.08 -11.28 -64.52
N LEU A 19 6.82 -12.38 -64.69
CA LEU A 19 7.55 -13.04 -63.60
C LEU A 19 8.69 -12.13 -63.13
N LEU A 20 8.58 -11.61 -61.91
CA LEU A 20 9.66 -10.92 -61.19
C LEU A 20 10.25 -11.87 -60.13
N CYS A 21 11.44 -12.39 -60.40
CA CYS A 21 12.26 -13.09 -59.41
C CYS A 21 12.70 -12.09 -58.33
N THR A 22 12.14 -12.19 -57.12
CA THR A 22 12.65 -11.46 -55.95
C THR A 22 13.62 -12.36 -55.20
N THR A 23 14.86 -11.91 -55.10
CA THR A 23 15.89 -12.48 -54.23
C THR A 23 15.54 -12.13 -52.78
N ALA A 24 15.19 -13.13 -51.98
CA ALA A 24 14.95 -12.96 -50.54
C ALA A 24 16.28 -12.75 -49.81
N CYS A 25 16.54 -11.53 -49.35
CA CYS A 25 17.51 -11.29 -48.29
C CYS A 25 16.81 -11.53 -46.94
N SER A 26 17.17 -12.60 -46.24
CA SER A 26 16.74 -12.81 -44.86
C SER A 26 17.46 -11.78 -43.97
N PRO A 27 16.73 -10.92 -43.21
CA PRO A 27 17.36 -10.08 -42.21
C PRO A 27 17.81 -10.95 -41.03
N THR A 28 19.10 -10.88 -40.71
CA THR A 28 19.68 -11.45 -39.50
C THR A 28 18.94 -10.91 -38.28
N PRO A 29 18.49 -11.74 -37.32
CA PRO A 29 17.88 -11.25 -36.08
C PRO A 29 18.87 -10.36 -35.34
N ARG A 30 18.50 -9.10 -35.12
CA ARG A 30 19.23 -8.17 -34.25
C ARG A 30 19.04 -8.66 -32.82
N GLU A 31 20.10 -9.19 -32.20
CA GLU A 31 20.13 -9.44 -30.76
C GLU A 31 19.71 -8.16 -30.05
N ALA A 32 18.61 -8.24 -29.30
CA ALA A 32 18.18 -7.16 -28.43
C ALA A 32 19.27 -6.95 -27.38
N SER A 33 19.83 -5.74 -27.31
CA SER A 33 20.71 -5.38 -26.21
C SER A 33 19.96 -5.56 -24.88
N PRO A 34 20.60 -6.13 -23.84
CA PRO A 34 19.96 -6.22 -22.54
C PRO A 34 19.58 -4.82 -22.07
N THR A 35 18.31 -4.64 -21.74
CA THR A 35 17.80 -3.43 -21.10
C THR A 35 18.62 -3.21 -19.82
N PRO A 36 19.15 -2.01 -19.54
CA PRO A 36 19.78 -1.74 -18.26
C PRO A 36 18.81 -2.08 -17.14
N ASP A 37 19.26 -2.83 -16.13
CA ASP A 37 18.47 -3.09 -14.93
C ASP A 37 18.04 -1.74 -14.35
N ALA A 38 16.74 -1.57 -14.11
CA ALA A 38 16.21 -0.36 -13.50
C ALA A 38 16.87 -0.15 -12.13
N GLU A 39 17.25 1.09 -11.80
CA GLU A 39 17.82 1.38 -10.49
C GLU A 39 16.84 1.00 -9.36
N PRO A 40 17.33 0.44 -8.24
CA PRO A 40 16.48 0.09 -7.12
C PRO A 40 15.71 1.30 -6.59
N VAL A 41 14.41 1.12 -6.33
CA VAL A 41 13.57 2.17 -5.75
C VAL A 41 14.07 2.55 -4.36
N GLN A 42 14.49 3.81 -4.20
CA GLN A 42 14.91 4.39 -2.92
C GLN A 42 13.68 4.71 -2.07
N ARG A 43 13.22 3.75 -1.27
CA ARG A 43 12.10 3.91 -0.33
C ARG A 43 12.48 4.82 0.85
N TRP A 44 11.49 5.51 1.41
CA TRP A 44 11.68 6.48 2.51
C TRP A 44 12.70 7.57 2.18
N SER A 45 12.62 8.13 0.97
CA SER A 45 13.47 9.19 0.45
C SER A 45 12.67 10.45 0.10
N GLY A 46 13.33 11.51 -0.38
CA GLY A 46 12.65 12.73 -0.83
C GLY A 46 11.78 13.37 0.26
N GLN A 47 10.50 13.59 -0.04
CA GLN A 47 9.54 14.22 0.86
C GLN A 47 9.28 13.44 2.16
N VAL A 48 9.59 12.14 2.19
CA VAL A 48 9.39 11.27 3.37
C VAL A 48 10.72 10.76 3.94
N SER A 49 11.84 11.42 3.59
CA SER A 49 13.18 11.06 4.08
C SER A 49 13.31 11.11 5.60
N ASP A 50 12.57 12.01 6.24
CA ASP A 50 12.52 12.25 7.68
C ASP A 50 11.30 11.61 8.36
N LEU A 51 10.59 10.70 7.68
CA LEU A 51 9.44 9.99 8.21
C LEU A 51 9.78 8.52 8.46
N ARG A 52 9.38 7.96 9.60
CA ARG A 52 9.53 6.53 9.86
C ARG A 52 8.26 5.92 10.44
N MET A 53 8.10 4.61 10.29
CA MET A 53 7.04 3.83 10.94
C MET A 53 7.61 3.01 12.11
N THR A 54 6.88 2.98 13.21
CA THR A 54 7.21 2.17 14.39
C THR A 54 6.00 1.38 14.84
N TRP A 55 6.26 0.21 15.41
CA TRP A 55 5.24 -0.77 15.75
C TRP A 55 5.37 -1.25 17.19
N THR A 56 4.22 -1.45 17.80
CA THR A 56 4.02 -2.19 19.05
C THR A 56 2.89 -3.20 18.84
N ALA A 57 2.65 -4.08 19.81
CA ALA A 57 1.53 -5.00 19.76
C ALA A 57 1.10 -5.41 21.17
N GLU A 58 -0.10 -5.96 21.31
CA GLU A 58 -0.54 -6.61 22.54
C GLU A 58 0.37 -7.80 22.92
N PRO A 59 0.45 -8.16 24.22
CA PRO A 59 1.24 -9.29 24.67
C PRO A 59 0.91 -10.60 23.92
N GLY A 60 1.95 -11.32 23.51
CA GLY A 60 1.82 -12.59 22.80
C GLY A 60 1.80 -12.48 21.27
N ILE A 61 1.79 -11.27 20.71
CA ILE A 61 1.92 -11.05 19.26
C ILE A 61 3.38 -10.80 18.90
N ASP A 62 3.96 -11.69 18.09
CA ASP A 62 5.33 -11.52 17.58
C ASP A 62 5.35 -10.61 16.34
N LEU A 63 5.91 -9.41 16.48
CA LEU A 63 6.01 -8.41 15.41
C LEU A 63 6.98 -8.78 14.27
N VAL A 64 7.81 -9.82 14.43
CA VAL A 64 8.86 -10.16 13.47
C VAL A 64 8.63 -11.48 12.76
N SER A 65 7.50 -12.15 12.97
CA SER A 65 7.13 -13.36 12.22
C SER A 65 5.64 -13.41 11.87
N GLY A 66 5.27 -14.35 11.01
CA GLY A 66 3.89 -14.70 10.70
C GLY A 66 3.04 -13.52 10.19
N ALA A 67 1.78 -13.49 10.63
CA ALA A 67 0.79 -12.52 10.16
C ALA A 67 1.16 -11.06 10.50
N ALA A 68 1.83 -10.82 11.64
CA ALA A 68 2.19 -9.46 12.03
C ALA A 68 3.16 -8.82 11.03
N VAL A 69 4.09 -9.60 10.47
CA VAL A 69 4.99 -9.14 9.39
C VAL A 69 4.21 -8.73 8.15
N VAL A 70 3.22 -9.53 7.75
CA VAL A 70 2.38 -9.26 6.58
C VAL A 70 1.56 -7.99 6.78
N VAL A 71 0.95 -7.83 7.95
CA VAL A 71 0.20 -6.62 8.33
C VAL A 71 1.09 -5.38 8.29
N ARG A 72 2.30 -5.47 8.85
CA ARG A 72 3.30 -4.39 8.81
C ARG A 72 3.66 -4.03 7.39
N ALA A 73 4.09 -5.02 6.61
CA ALA A 73 4.49 -4.83 5.22
C ALA A 73 3.38 -4.23 4.36
N TYR A 74 2.13 -4.69 4.57
CA TYR A 74 0.97 -4.16 3.87
C TYR A 74 0.72 -2.69 4.19
N ARG A 75 0.61 -2.34 5.48
CA ARG A 75 0.32 -0.95 5.88
C ARG A 75 1.45 0.00 5.49
N GLU A 76 2.71 -0.40 5.69
CA GLU A 76 3.87 0.39 5.28
C GLU A 76 3.92 0.58 3.75
N SER A 77 3.56 -0.44 2.97
CA SER A 77 3.48 -0.35 1.50
C SER A 77 2.40 0.62 1.04
N ILE A 78 1.18 0.51 1.61
CA ILE A 78 0.08 1.41 1.26
C ILE A 78 0.46 2.85 1.61
N GLU A 79 0.92 3.08 2.84
CA GLU A 79 1.28 4.43 3.30
C GLU A 79 2.36 5.06 2.41
N LEU A 80 3.44 4.33 2.12
CA LEU A 80 4.53 4.88 1.34
C LEU A 80 4.11 5.14 -0.12
N ALA A 81 3.36 4.23 -0.75
CA ALA A 81 2.90 4.41 -2.12
C ALA A 81 1.88 5.56 -2.25
N GLU A 82 0.98 5.73 -1.27
CA GLU A 82 0.03 6.86 -1.22
C GLU A 82 0.75 8.19 -1.05
N LEU A 83 1.71 8.27 -0.11
CA LEU A 83 2.51 9.48 0.11
C LEU A 83 3.34 9.84 -1.12
N MET A 84 3.94 8.85 -1.79
CA MET A 84 4.77 9.10 -2.97
C MET A 84 3.97 9.26 -4.27
N GLY A 85 2.70 8.82 -4.28
CA GLY A 85 1.83 8.85 -5.47
C GLY A 85 2.23 7.87 -6.56
N ASP A 86 2.95 6.80 -6.22
CA ASP A 86 3.45 5.85 -7.20
C ASP A 86 3.50 4.43 -6.61
N GLN A 87 2.96 3.48 -7.35
CA GLN A 87 2.92 2.07 -6.97
C GLN A 87 4.32 1.45 -6.86
N GLN A 88 5.36 1.98 -7.51
CA GLN A 88 6.72 1.44 -7.42
C GLN A 88 7.27 1.39 -5.98
N TYR A 89 6.69 2.19 -5.07
CA TYR A 89 7.12 2.26 -3.68
C TYR A 89 6.55 1.15 -2.77
N VAL A 90 5.57 0.35 -3.22
CA VAL A 90 5.11 -0.81 -2.46
C VAL A 90 6.27 -1.78 -2.22
N TYR A 91 6.20 -2.56 -1.13
CA TYR A 91 7.30 -3.46 -0.78
C TYR A 91 7.36 -4.67 -1.71
N PRO A 92 8.55 -5.27 -1.91
CA PRO A 92 8.69 -6.44 -2.77
C PRO A 92 7.74 -7.56 -2.33
N GLY A 93 7.05 -8.17 -3.30
CA GLY A 93 6.04 -9.21 -3.07
C GLY A 93 4.59 -8.70 -2.93
N PHE A 94 4.37 -7.38 -2.80
CA PHE A 94 3.04 -6.80 -2.64
C PHE A 94 2.08 -7.21 -3.77
N ASP A 95 2.48 -7.04 -5.04
CA ASP A 95 1.60 -7.30 -6.19
C ASP A 95 1.09 -8.74 -6.28
N ARG A 96 1.86 -9.70 -5.75
CA ARG A 96 1.46 -11.11 -5.66
C ARG A 96 0.60 -11.37 -4.43
N ALA A 97 0.89 -10.69 -3.32
CA ALA A 97 0.26 -10.92 -2.04
C ALA A 97 -1.14 -10.30 -1.97
N VAL A 98 -1.36 -9.15 -2.59
CA VAL A 98 -2.61 -8.39 -2.47
C VAL A 98 -3.57 -8.76 -3.59
N ALA A 99 -4.78 -9.17 -3.23
CA ALA A 99 -5.84 -9.41 -4.21
C ALA A 99 -6.19 -8.12 -4.98
N PRO A 100 -6.66 -8.21 -6.24
CA PRO A 100 -7.13 -7.02 -6.96
C PRO A 100 -8.33 -6.38 -6.26
N ASP A 101 -8.51 -5.08 -6.47
CA ASP A 101 -9.71 -4.38 -6.03
C ASP A 101 -10.96 -4.91 -6.73
N GLU A 102 -12.02 -5.12 -5.95
CA GLU A 102 -13.34 -5.55 -6.42
C GLU A 102 -14.41 -4.52 -5.98
N PRO A 103 -14.48 -3.33 -6.62
CA PRO A 103 -15.39 -2.26 -6.20
C PRO A 103 -16.88 -2.63 -6.30
N ASP A 104 -17.23 -3.64 -7.12
CA ASP A 104 -18.59 -4.16 -7.26
C ASP A 104 -18.89 -5.33 -6.32
N SER A 105 -17.94 -5.71 -5.44
CA SER A 105 -18.11 -6.82 -4.51
C SER A 105 -19.16 -6.51 -3.46
N ARG A 106 -19.86 -7.54 -2.98
CA ARG A 106 -20.75 -7.41 -1.81
C ARG A 106 -19.97 -7.21 -0.51
N LYS A 107 -18.67 -7.51 -0.52
CA LYS A 107 -17.76 -7.33 0.61
C LYS A 107 -17.05 -5.99 0.45
N LEU A 108 -17.35 -5.04 1.32
CA LEU A 108 -16.66 -3.75 1.38
C LEU A 108 -15.15 -3.93 1.55
N SER A 109 -14.74 -4.99 2.27
CA SER A 109 -13.32 -5.22 2.51
C SER A 109 -12.51 -5.48 1.23
N ALA A 110 -13.16 -5.82 0.12
CA ALA A 110 -12.49 -6.09 -1.15
C ALA A 110 -12.43 -4.85 -2.08
N TRP A 111 -13.05 -3.73 -1.71
CA TRP A 111 -13.20 -2.59 -2.62
C TRP A 111 -11.91 -1.81 -2.88
N SER A 112 -11.03 -1.72 -1.89
CA SER A 112 -9.83 -0.87 -1.94
C SER A 112 -8.71 -1.48 -1.12
N LEU A 113 -8.08 -2.50 -1.69
CA LEU A 113 -6.90 -3.18 -1.16
C LEU A 113 -5.60 -2.52 -1.62
N TRP A 114 -5.62 -1.79 -2.73
CA TRP A 114 -4.47 -1.12 -3.33
C TRP A 114 -4.35 0.36 -2.91
N PRO A 115 -3.14 0.96 -2.94
CA PRO A 115 -2.93 2.34 -2.52
C PRO A 115 -3.65 3.34 -3.44
N SER A 116 -4.25 4.38 -2.86
CA SER A 116 -4.84 5.48 -3.64
C SER A 116 -3.79 6.52 -4.03
N LEU A 117 -3.41 6.56 -5.31
CA LEU A 117 -2.35 7.43 -5.81
C LEU A 117 -2.81 8.86 -6.17
N ALA A 118 -4.08 9.20 -5.92
CA ALA A 118 -4.69 10.42 -6.43
C ALA A 118 -4.21 11.70 -5.74
N THR A 119 -3.72 11.60 -4.51
CA THR A 119 -3.37 12.76 -3.67
C THR A 119 -2.02 12.56 -2.97
N PRO A 120 -0.90 12.56 -3.73
CA PRO A 120 0.42 12.43 -3.14
C PRO A 120 0.77 13.58 -2.20
N GLN A 121 1.73 13.30 -1.32
CA GLN A 121 2.33 14.26 -0.41
C GLN A 121 3.04 15.36 -1.20
N LYS A 122 2.82 16.62 -0.80
CA LYS A 122 3.39 17.80 -1.51
C LYS A 122 4.49 18.48 -0.72
N GLN A 123 4.33 18.55 0.60
CA GLN A 123 5.32 19.11 1.52
C GLN A 123 6.16 17.99 2.13
N PRO A 124 7.42 18.26 2.55
CA PRO A 124 8.17 17.33 3.38
C PRO A 124 7.35 16.90 4.60
N LEU A 125 7.35 15.60 4.87
CA LEU A 125 6.66 14.98 5.99
C LEU A 125 7.71 14.42 6.95
N VAL A 126 7.62 14.80 8.22
CA VAL A 126 8.58 14.44 9.25
C VAL A 126 7.92 13.72 10.42
N GLY A 127 8.75 13.05 11.20
CA GLY A 127 8.37 12.46 12.47
C GLY A 127 8.19 10.96 12.38
N THR A 128 7.30 10.42 13.20
CA THR A 128 7.14 8.98 13.34
C THR A 128 5.67 8.62 13.29
N LEU A 129 5.25 7.90 12.26
CA LEU A 129 3.96 7.23 12.25
C LEU A 129 4.04 6.02 13.19
N LYS A 130 3.09 5.92 14.12
CA LYS A 130 3.10 4.84 15.11
C LYS A 130 1.94 3.89 14.85
N SER A 131 2.16 2.61 15.03
CA SER A 131 1.17 1.56 14.87
C SER A 131 1.17 0.60 16.07
N HIS A 132 0.02 0.01 16.36
CA HIS A 132 -0.13 -0.97 17.42
C HIS A 132 -1.04 -2.12 16.95
N ILE A 133 -0.58 -3.37 16.94
CA ILE A 133 -1.46 -4.50 16.60
C ILE A 133 -2.25 -4.91 17.84
N LEU A 134 -3.58 -4.77 17.80
CA LEU A 134 -4.48 -5.14 18.90
C LEU A 134 -4.66 -6.65 18.99
N PHE A 135 -4.91 -7.30 17.86
CA PHE A 135 -5.04 -8.74 17.83
C PHE A 135 -4.72 -9.33 16.46
N VAL A 136 -4.43 -10.63 16.49
CA VAL A 136 -4.35 -11.52 15.34
C VAL A 136 -5.18 -12.75 15.70
N ASP A 137 -6.28 -12.95 14.99
CA ASP A 137 -7.14 -14.12 15.11
C ASP A 137 -6.89 -15.08 13.94
N VAL A 138 -6.71 -16.36 14.25
CA VAL A 138 -6.33 -17.38 13.28
C VAL A 138 -7.33 -18.53 13.36
N SER A 139 -8.01 -18.78 12.24
CA SER A 139 -8.95 -19.89 12.08
C SER A 139 -8.59 -20.70 10.83
N GLY A 140 -7.78 -21.75 11.02
CA GLY A 140 -7.22 -22.51 9.90
C GLY A 140 -6.29 -21.65 9.07
N ARG A 141 -6.65 -21.39 7.81
CA ARG A 141 -5.90 -20.48 6.92
C ARG A 141 -6.42 -19.04 6.97
N ASP A 142 -7.65 -18.82 7.41
CA ASP A 142 -8.19 -17.46 7.56
C ASP A 142 -7.51 -16.78 8.74
N VAL A 143 -6.92 -15.60 8.48
CA VAL A 143 -6.32 -14.77 9.51
C VAL A 143 -6.93 -13.39 9.44
N THR A 144 -7.34 -12.87 10.59
CA THR A 144 -7.86 -11.51 10.74
C THR A 144 -7.01 -10.76 11.73
N SER A 145 -6.65 -9.52 11.43
CA SER A 145 -5.92 -8.67 12.35
C SER A 145 -6.56 -7.30 12.42
N VAL A 146 -6.55 -6.72 13.62
CA VAL A 146 -6.88 -5.32 13.82
C VAL A 146 -5.66 -4.60 14.39
N LEU A 147 -5.39 -3.42 13.85
CA LEU A 147 -4.31 -2.55 14.27
C LEU A 147 -4.77 -1.12 14.41
N CYS A 148 -4.11 -0.40 15.31
CA CYS A 148 -4.21 1.03 15.49
C CYS A 148 -3.14 1.74 14.69
N PHE A 149 -3.48 2.90 14.16
CA PHE A 149 -2.59 3.76 13.42
C PHE A 149 -2.70 5.19 13.93
N TYR A 150 -1.56 5.77 14.28
CA TYR A 150 -1.46 7.08 14.92
C TYR A 150 -0.70 8.03 14.01
N THR A 151 -1.43 8.95 13.37
CA THR A 151 -0.83 9.91 12.43
C THR A 151 -0.49 11.25 13.06
N TYR A 152 -0.99 11.52 14.28
CA TYR A 152 -0.77 12.81 14.94
C TYR A 152 0.69 13.10 15.30
N THR A 153 1.56 12.09 15.27
CA THR A 153 3.00 12.17 15.53
C THR A 153 3.85 12.39 14.28
N ALA A 154 3.21 12.57 13.13
CA ALA A 154 3.84 13.02 11.89
C ALA A 154 3.27 14.38 11.46
N ALA A 155 4.11 15.21 10.85
CA ALA A 155 3.74 16.58 10.50
C ALA A 155 4.37 17.05 9.20
N GLU A 156 3.61 17.85 8.47
CA GLU A 156 4.06 18.54 7.27
C GLU A 156 4.84 19.78 7.65
N GLU A 157 5.93 20.05 6.93
CA GLU A 157 6.64 21.32 7.02
C GLU A 157 5.86 22.41 6.25
N ALA A 158 5.42 23.43 6.97
CA ALA A 158 4.83 24.64 6.43
C ALA A 158 5.90 25.58 5.86
N VAL A 159 5.47 26.55 5.04
CA VAL A 159 6.37 27.47 4.30
C VAL A 159 7.28 28.30 5.21
N ASP A 160 6.86 28.56 6.45
CA ASP A 160 7.59 29.33 7.44
C ASP A 160 8.49 28.47 8.36
N GLY A 161 8.64 27.17 8.04
CA GLY A 161 9.44 26.22 8.82
C GLY A 161 8.73 25.70 10.08
N ARG A 162 7.44 26.01 10.26
CA ARG A 162 6.60 25.41 11.31
C ARG A 162 6.03 24.08 10.83
N PHE A 163 5.57 23.26 11.78
CA PHE A 163 5.07 21.92 11.49
C PHE A 163 3.60 21.78 11.86
N VAL A 164 2.80 21.23 10.94
CA VAL A 164 1.37 20.99 11.13
C VAL A 164 1.11 19.50 11.07
N SER A 165 0.45 18.95 12.08
CA SER A 165 0.18 17.51 12.17
C SER A 165 -0.71 17.00 11.03
N GLN A 166 -0.37 15.82 10.50
CA GLN A 166 -1.18 15.14 9.47
C GLN A 166 -2.62 14.88 9.94
N ALA A 167 -2.79 14.65 11.24
CA ALA A 167 -4.09 14.40 11.85
C ALA A 167 -5.07 15.58 11.69
N ARG A 168 -4.58 16.81 11.51
CA ARG A 168 -5.40 18.01 11.34
C ARG A 168 -6.28 17.96 10.07
N LYS A 169 -5.87 17.20 9.06
CA LYS A 169 -6.61 17.04 7.80
C LYS A 169 -7.88 16.22 7.93
N VAL A 170 -7.95 15.34 8.93
CA VAL A 170 -9.07 14.42 9.12
C VAL A 170 -9.98 14.95 10.23
N ARG A 171 -11.23 15.27 9.88
CA ARG A 171 -12.26 15.67 10.85
C ARG A 171 -12.96 14.41 11.37
N GLY A 172 -12.94 14.18 12.68
CA GLY A 172 -13.55 13.02 13.33
C GLY A 172 -13.55 13.14 14.85
N TYR A 173 -14.13 12.15 15.54
CA TYR A 173 -14.25 12.14 17.01
C TYR A 173 -12.88 12.02 17.72
N GLU A 174 -11.90 11.35 17.09
CA GLU A 174 -10.54 11.15 17.61
C GLU A 174 -9.52 11.40 16.50
N PRO A 175 -9.23 12.67 16.13
CA PRO A 175 -8.37 12.99 15.00
C PRO A 175 -6.98 12.35 15.16
N GLY A 176 -6.53 11.68 14.09
CA GLY A 176 -5.22 11.04 14.06
C GLY A 176 -5.12 9.69 14.77
N VAL A 177 -6.23 9.13 15.27
CA VAL A 177 -6.32 7.75 15.78
C VAL A 177 -7.25 6.96 14.88
N PHE A 178 -6.72 5.92 14.23
CA PHE A 178 -7.48 5.08 13.32
C PHE A 178 -7.34 3.61 13.68
N ALA A 179 -8.39 2.85 13.44
CA ALA A 179 -8.35 1.39 13.46
C ALA A 179 -8.39 0.88 12.01
N TYR A 180 -7.58 -0.14 11.71
CA TYR A 180 -7.62 -0.88 10.46
C TYR A 180 -7.88 -2.34 10.77
N TRP A 181 -8.68 -2.96 9.91
CA TRP A 181 -8.97 -4.39 9.93
C TRP A 181 -8.43 -4.99 8.64
N VAL A 182 -7.69 -6.09 8.76
CA VAL A 182 -7.04 -6.75 7.62
C VAL A 182 -7.36 -8.23 7.67
N LYS A 183 -7.87 -8.75 6.56
CA LYS A 183 -8.10 -10.17 6.34
C LYS A 183 -7.07 -10.75 5.38
N MET A 184 -6.50 -11.87 5.80
CA MET A 184 -5.43 -12.56 5.11
C MET A 184 -5.73 -14.06 4.99
N LEU A 185 -5.02 -14.71 4.07
CA LEU A 185 -4.90 -16.16 4.01
C LEU A 185 -3.45 -16.55 4.30
N ALA A 186 -3.26 -17.41 5.29
CA ALA A 186 -1.98 -18.02 5.58
C ALA A 186 -1.55 -18.99 4.46
N PRO A 187 -0.23 -19.20 4.27
CA PRO A 187 0.29 -20.25 3.41
C PRO A 187 -0.26 -21.64 3.77
N GLU A 188 -0.22 -22.57 2.82
CA GLU A 188 -0.47 -23.98 3.12
C GLU A 188 0.65 -24.52 4.02
N LEU A 189 0.32 -25.38 4.99
CA LEU A 189 1.30 -25.95 5.93
C LEU A 189 2.42 -26.75 5.24
N SER A 190 2.18 -27.21 4.01
CA SER A 190 3.14 -27.92 3.16
C SER A 190 4.07 -27.01 2.36
N SER A 191 3.85 -25.69 2.36
CA SER A 191 4.78 -24.69 1.82
C SER A 191 6.00 -24.61 2.74
N GLY A 192 6.99 -25.46 2.49
CA GLY A 192 8.19 -25.58 3.31
C GLY A 192 8.92 -24.23 3.50
N GLY A 193 8.98 -23.79 4.76
CA GLY A 193 9.82 -22.67 5.22
C GLY A 193 9.07 -21.35 5.34
N GLY A 194 8.59 -21.04 6.54
CA GLY A 194 8.16 -19.67 6.86
C GLY A 194 9.30 -18.68 6.64
N LEU A 195 8.96 -17.43 6.31
CA LEU A 195 9.96 -16.36 6.17
C LEU A 195 10.83 -16.28 7.43
N PRO A 196 12.14 -16.01 7.31
CA PRO A 196 12.98 -15.75 8.47
C PRO A 196 12.42 -14.54 9.25
N PRO A 197 12.79 -14.38 10.54
CA PRO A 197 12.34 -13.23 11.31
C PRO A 197 12.65 -11.90 10.61
N GLN A 198 11.63 -11.08 10.38
CA GLN A 198 11.72 -9.80 9.69
C GLN A 198 12.03 -8.67 10.68
N LYS A 199 13.32 -8.54 10.99
CA LYS A 199 13.86 -7.53 11.90
C LYS A 199 15.22 -7.03 11.41
N GLY A 200 15.44 -5.73 11.48
CA GLY A 200 16.75 -5.12 11.26
C GLY A 200 16.72 -3.61 11.43
N PRO A 201 17.77 -2.90 10.97
CA PRO A 201 17.87 -1.45 11.08
C PRO A 201 17.18 -0.71 9.93
N GLU A 202 16.84 -1.38 8.83
CA GLU A 202 16.40 -0.71 7.61
C GLU A 202 14.96 -0.21 7.71
N ALA A 203 14.68 0.91 7.03
CA ALA A 203 13.35 1.48 6.98
C ALA A 203 12.41 0.74 6.02
N ALA A 204 12.94 0.05 5.02
CA ALA A 204 12.16 -0.77 4.08
C ALA A 204 12.88 -2.09 3.78
N PRO A 205 12.13 -3.15 3.43
CA PRO A 205 12.74 -4.39 2.98
C PRO A 205 13.20 -4.26 1.53
N THR A 206 14.28 -4.97 1.21
CA THR A 206 14.82 -5.09 -0.15
C THR A 206 14.42 -6.40 -0.82
N ALA A 207 13.94 -7.36 -0.04
CA ALA A 207 13.45 -8.66 -0.51
C ALA A 207 11.97 -8.85 -0.17
N ASP A 208 11.40 -9.94 -0.69
CA ASP A 208 10.01 -10.33 -0.44
C ASP A 208 9.74 -10.66 1.03
N VAL A 209 8.80 -9.92 1.62
CA VAL A 209 8.38 -10.07 3.02
C VAL A 209 6.96 -10.61 3.18
N PHE A 210 6.29 -10.92 2.07
CA PHE A 210 4.94 -11.48 2.08
C PHE A 210 4.95 -13.00 1.91
N GLY A 211 5.90 -13.53 1.14
CA GLY A 211 5.94 -14.97 0.83
C GLY A 211 4.61 -15.46 0.25
N ASP A 212 4.14 -16.61 0.73
CA ASP A 212 2.89 -17.21 0.23
C ASP A 212 1.60 -16.65 0.87
N TRP A 213 1.70 -15.64 1.74
CA TRP A 213 0.53 -14.99 2.31
C TRP A 213 -0.29 -14.27 1.23
N ARG A 214 -1.60 -14.15 1.47
CA ARG A 214 -2.49 -13.33 0.65
C ARG A 214 -3.28 -12.37 1.51
N ILE A 215 -3.47 -11.15 1.01
CA ILE A 215 -4.33 -10.12 1.58
C ILE A 215 -5.59 -10.06 0.74
N VAL A 216 -6.72 -10.33 1.38
CA VAL A 216 -8.01 -10.57 0.69
C VAL A 216 -9.13 -9.69 1.23
N GLY A 217 -8.82 -8.83 2.21
CA GLY A 217 -9.76 -7.86 2.76
C GLY A 217 -9.04 -6.80 3.57
N ALA A 218 -9.45 -5.55 3.45
CA ALA A 218 -9.02 -4.46 4.31
C ALA A 218 -10.17 -3.47 4.55
N LEU A 219 -10.31 -3.01 5.79
CA LEU A 219 -11.24 -1.96 6.18
C LEU A 219 -10.51 -0.96 7.07
N ASN A 220 -11.04 0.25 7.15
CA ASN A 220 -10.50 1.31 8.00
C ASN A 220 -11.65 2.07 8.68
N SER A 221 -11.35 2.68 9.82
CA SER A 221 -12.34 3.42 10.63
C SER A 221 -12.58 4.86 10.18
N PHE A 222 -11.93 5.33 9.10
CA PHE A 222 -12.12 6.69 8.57
C PHE A 222 -13.08 6.75 7.38
N ALA A 223 -13.44 5.59 6.79
CA ALA A 223 -14.41 5.50 5.71
C ALA A 223 -15.83 5.78 6.21
N TYR A 224 -16.57 6.62 5.47
CA TYR A 224 -17.83 7.27 5.88
C TYR A 224 -19.09 6.38 5.92
N PHE A 225 -18.96 5.05 6.05
CA PHE A 225 -20.09 4.11 5.93
C PHE A 225 -20.24 3.17 7.14
N ASP A 226 -20.46 3.71 8.33
CA ASP A 226 -20.57 2.94 9.59
C ASP A 226 -21.52 1.73 9.48
N GLY A 227 -22.67 1.87 8.80
CA GLY A 227 -23.69 0.83 8.72
C GLY A 227 -23.23 -0.46 8.02
N ASP A 228 -22.64 -0.34 6.82
CA ASP A 228 -22.17 -1.51 6.06
C ASP A 228 -20.81 -2.00 6.57
N LEU A 229 -19.98 -1.12 7.15
CA LEU A 229 -18.72 -1.48 7.79
C LEU A 229 -18.95 -2.41 9.00
N VAL A 230 -19.89 -2.07 9.89
CA VAL A 230 -20.18 -2.86 11.10
C VAL A 230 -20.69 -4.27 10.76
N ARG A 231 -21.27 -4.47 9.57
CA ARG A 231 -21.70 -5.82 9.13
C ARG A 231 -20.51 -6.76 8.89
N GLU A 232 -19.41 -6.26 8.33
CA GLU A 232 -18.19 -7.05 8.08
C GLU A 232 -17.19 -6.95 9.24
N TRP A 233 -17.23 -5.86 10.00
CA TRP A 233 -16.41 -5.62 11.18
C TRP A 233 -17.29 -5.28 12.40
N PRO A 234 -17.94 -6.28 13.03
CA PRO A 234 -18.88 -6.05 14.13
C PRO A 234 -18.27 -5.39 15.37
N THR A 235 -16.95 -5.51 15.54
CA THR A 235 -16.21 -4.94 16.66
C THR A 235 -15.65 -3.54 16.39
N LEU A 236 -15.94 -2.93 15.23
CA LEU A 236 -15.37 -1.64 14.80
C LEU A 236 -15.33 -0.58 15.92
N HIS A 237 -16.46 -0.31 16.58
CA HIS A 237 -16.52 0.72 17.62
C HIS A 237 -15.70 0.36 18.87
N ALA A 238 -15.67 -0.91 19.26
CA ALA A 238 -14.88 -1.38 20.38
C ALA A 238 -13.38 -1.32 20.06
N ASP A 239 -13.00 -1.66 18.83
CA ASP A 239 -11.62 -1.63 18.36
C ASP A 239 -11.10 -0.18 18.22
N VAL A 240 -11.93 0.75 17.74
CA VAL A 240 -11.61 2.17 17.73
C VAL A 240 -11.39 2.68 19.16
N ALA A 241 -12.27 2.36 20.10
CA ALA A 241 -12.10 2.73 21.50
C ALA A 241 -10.81 2.14 22.10
N ALA A 242 -10.51 0.87 21.82
CA ALA A 242 -9.25 0.25 22.22
C ALA A 242 -8.04 0.98 21.62
N CYS A 243 -8.11 1.44 20.37
CA CYS A 243 -7.03 2.21 19.76
C CYS A 243 -6.79 3.56 20.43
N VAL A 244 -7.85 4.23 20.90
CA VAL A 244 -7.75 5.47 21.67
C VAL A 244 -7.09 5.22 23.02
N ASP A 245 -7.49 4.15 23.71
CA ASP A 245 -6.91 3.75 25.00
C ASP A 245 -5.44 3.32 24.90
N LYS A 246 -5.06 2.70 23.77
CA LYS A 246 -3.69 2.25 23.50
C LYS A 246 -2.81 3.31 22.85
N ALA A 247 -3.35 4.51 22.61
CA ALA A 247 -2.59 5.60 22.03
C ALA A 247 -1.34 5.90 22.90
N PRO A 248 -0.16 6.03 22.28
CA PRO A 248 1.10 6.16 23.03
C PRO A 248 1.22 7.50 23.79
N ASP A 249 0.44 8.50 23.41
CA ASP A 249 0.44 9.83 23.98
C ASP A 249 -0.92 10.12 24.66
N PRO A 250 -0.94 10.77 25.84
CA PRO A 250 -2.17 11.07 26.56
C PRO A 250 -3.04 12.09 25.79
N PRO A 251 -4.37 12.16 26.06
CA PRO A 251 -5.31 12.95 25.26
C PRO A 251 -4.93 14.43 25.09
N ASP A 252 -4.41 15.05 26.13
CA ASP A 252 -3.93 16.44 26.15
C ASP A 252 -2.69 16.64 25.27
N ARG A 253 -1.74 15.69 25.25
CA ARG A 253 -0.60 15.74 24.32
C ARG A 253 -1.06 15.55 22.88
N ARG A 254 -2.01 14.66 22.61
CA ARG A 254 -2.58 14.48 21.26
C ARG A 254 -3.25 15.75 20.79
N ALA A 255 -4.14 16.33 21.61
CA ALA A 255 -4.83 17.57 21.29
C ALA A 255 -3.85 18.71 21.01
N PHE A 256 -2.78 18.84 21.83
CA PHE A 256 -1.71 19.78 21.59
C PHE A 256 -1.05 19.57 20.21
N LEU A 257 -0.62 18.35 19.88
CA LEU A 257 0.07 18.08 18.61
C LEU A 257 -0.81 18.29 17.37
N ILE A 258 -2.11 18.07 17.49
CA ILE A 258 -3.06 18.17 16.38
C ILE A 258 -3.39 19.64 16.06
N ASP A 259 -3.45 20.50 17.08
CA ASP A 259 -3.92 21.87 16.94
C ASP A 259 -2.78 22.89 16.81
N GLY A 260 -2.87 23.70 15.76
CA GLY A 260 -1.92 24.78 15.49
C GLY A 260 -0.66 24.33 14.75
N GLU A 261 0.45 25.00 15.09
CA GLU A 261 1.75 24.91 14.44
C GLU A 261 2.83 24.70 15.50
N HIS A 262 3.77 23.78 15.25
CA HIS A 262 4.74 23.34 16.24
C HIS A 262 6.18 23.45 15.73
N PRO A 263 7.18 23.49 16.65
CA PRO A 263 8.57 23.27 16.28
C PRO A 263 8.82 21.82 15.83
N ARG A 264 9.86 21.61 15.00
CA ARG A 264 10.34 20.29 14.54
C ARG A 264 10.55 19.27 15.68
N SER A 265 10.94 19.77 16.86
CA SER A 265 11.22 18.96 18.06
C SER A 265 10.00 18.23 18.62
N ASP A 266 8.78 18.69 18.30
CA ASP A 266 7.56 18.00 18.72
C ASP A 266 7.28 16.72 17.92
N PHE A 267 7.92 16.55 16.75
CA PHE A 267 7.74 15.42 15.84
C PHE A 267 9.06 14.67 15.59
N PRO A 268 9.70 14.08 16.62
CA PRO A 268 10.97 13.39 16.42
C PRO A 268 10.84 12.21 15.46
N THR A 269 11.85 12.01 14.62
CA THR A 269 11.97 10.85 13.74
C THR A 269 12.72 9.76 14.48
N LEU A 270 12.01 8.73 14.92
CA LEU A 270 12.59 7.56 15.56
C LEU A 270 13.09 6.57 14.49
N PRO A 271 14.05 5.70 14.81
CA PRO A 271 14.41 4.60 13.93
C PRO A 271 13.20 3.70 13.66
N ALA A 272 13.14 3.09 12.48
CA ALA A 272 12.16 2.05 12.19
C ALA A 272 12.29 0.92 13.22
N SER A 273 11.18 0.53 13.84
CA SER A 273 11.21 -0.44 14.94
C SER A 273 9.95 -1.30 14.99
N PRO A 274 10.09 -2.64 14.94
CA PRO A 274 11.25 -3.32 14.37
C PRO A 274 11.45 -2.84 12.93
N GLY A 275 12.69 -2.56 12.52
CA GLY A 275 12.99 -2.28 11.11
C GLY A 275 13.03 -3.58 10.29
N TRP A 276 13.45 -3.46 9.04
CA TRP A 276 13.58 -4.57 8.10
C TRP A 276 15.01 -5.09 8.02
N PRO A 277 15.20 -6.36 7.64
CA PRO A 277 16.54 -6.91 7.41
C PRO A 277 17.31 -6.07 6.40
N ALA A 278 18.62 -5.89 6.66
CA ALA A 278 19.53 -5.33 5.67
C ALA A 278 19.73 -6.33 4.52
N GLU A 279 20.13 -5.84 3.34
CA GLU A 279 20.54 -6.71 2.24
C GLU A 279 21.61 -7.69 2.72
N SER A 280 21.38 -8.98 2.48
CA SER A 280 22.44 -9.98 2.56
C SER A 280 23.46 -9.67 1.47
N ARG A 281 24.62 -9.15 1.87
CA ARG A 281 25.79 -9.00 0.99
C ARG A 281 26.31 -10.33 0.49
#